data_AF-A0A1A5P3D7-F1
#
_entry.id   AF-A0A1A5P3D7-F1
#
_cell.length_a   1.000
_cell.length_b   1.000
_cell.length_c   1.000
_cell.angle_alpha   90.00
_cell.angle_beta   90.00
_cell.angle_gamma   90.00
#
_symmetry.space_group_name_H-M   'P 1'
#
loop_
_entity.id
_entity.type
_entity.pdbx_description
1 polymer ?
#
loop_
_entity_poly.entity_id
_entity_poly.type
_entity_poly.pdbx_seq_one_letter_code
_entity_poly.pdbx_strand_id
1 'polypeptide(L)'
;METVDIKGVEVDNEASAETRRIIESDASAAVAASNVCGSGYTISTGAWRYDTYGTTYTWTNGTSGSGYYDKPICAVFFNDSGYTRYMGVRLKSNYTSDAPAEDFGAFGSYAGPVYQKRGYCGTVYSYMQDSNAKVLVDRVQTVGSCN
;
A
#
# COMPACT_ATOMS: atom_id res chain seq x y z
N MET A 1 -17.99 -5.54 -3.61
CA MET A 1 -17.14 -4.37 -3.91
C MET A 1 -17.04 -4.32 -5.42
N GLU A 2 -17.35 -3.18 -6.01
CA GLU A 2 -17.18 -2.99 -7.45
C GLU A 2 -15.71 -2.68 -7.75
N THR A 3 -15.22 -3.17 -8.88
CA THR A 3 -13.85 -2.94 -9.33
C THR A 3 -13.84 -2.44 -10.77
N VAL A 4 -12.75 -1.79 -11.14
CA VAL A 4 -12.43 -1.42 -12.52
C VAL A 4 -11.14 -2.12 -12.92
N ASP A 5 -11.09 -2.67 -14.12
CA ASP A 5 -9.83 -3.19 -14.68
C ASP A 5 -9.00 -2.04 -15.24
N ILE A 6 -7.75 -1.93 -14.80
CA ILE A 6 -6.77 -1.01 -15.37
C ILE A 6 -5.57 -1.83 -15.82
N LYS A 7 -5.52 -2.11 -17.13
CA LYS A 7 -4.42 -2.87 -17.76
C LYS A 7 -4.19 -4.23 -17.10
N GLY A 8 -5.25 -4.95 -16.73
CA GLY A 8 -5.16 -6.25 -16.07
C GLY A 8 -4.99 -6.21 -14.54
N VAL A 9 -5.08 -5.02 -13.93
CA VAL A 9 -5.10 -4.85 -12.48
C VAL A 9 -6.51 -4.51 -12.03
N GLU A 10 -7.07 -5.30 -11.12
CA GLU A 10 -8.33 -4.95 -10.46
C GLU A 10 -8.09 -3.82 -9.46
N VAL A 11 -8.81 -2.71 -9.63
CA VAL A 11 -8.74 -1.56 -8.74
C VAL A 11 -10.12 -1.31 -8.16
N ASP A 12 -10.20 -1.05 -6.86
CA ASP A 12 -11.46 -0.66 -6.21
C ASP A 12 -12.08 0.55 -6.95
N ASN A 13 -13.37 0.46 -7.28
CA ASN A 13 -14.07 1.53 -7.98
C ASN A 13 -14.10 2.84 -7.16
N GLU A 14 -13.93 2.74 -5.85
CA GLU A 14 -13.85 3.90 -4.97
C GLU A 14 -12.41 4.43 -4.78
N ALA A 15 -11.40 3.77 -5.36
CA ALA A 15 -10.02 4.23 -5.27
C ALA A 15 -9.84 5.62 -5.93
N SER A 16 -8.93 6.42 -5.37
CA SER A 16 -8.69 7.78 -5.87
C SER A 16 -8.28 7.81 -7.35
N ALA A 17 -8.60 8.90 -8.04
CA ALA A 17 -8.16 9.11 -9.42
C ALA A 17 -6.62 9.08 -9.56
N GLU A 18 -5.90 9.44 -8.50
CA GLU A 18 -4.45 9.32 -8.43
C GLU A 18 -3.99 7.86 -8.37
N THR A 19 -4.63 7.02 -7.56
CA THR A 19 -4.36 5.57 -7.52
C THR A 19 -4.51 4.99 -8.92
N ARG A 20 -5.63 5.28 -9.59
CA ARG A 20 -5.89 4.81 -10.96
C ARG A 20 -4.80 5.25 -11.94
N ARG A 21 -4.38 6.52 -11.88
CA ARG A 21 -3.28 7.05 -12.70
C ARG A 21 -1.95 6.33 -12.44
N ILE A 22 -1.61 6.08 -11.18
CA ILE A 22 -0.36 5.40 -10.83
C ILE A 22 -0.37 3.97 -11.37
N ILE A 23 -1.45 3.22 -11.15
CA ILE A 23 -1.63 1.87 -11.71
C ILE A 23 -1.57 1.90 -13.24
N GLU A 24 -2.22 2.85 -13.89
CA GLU A 24 -2.21 2.96 -15.35
C GLU A 24 -0.81 3.26 -15.89
N SER A 25 -0.03 4.10 -15.21
CA SER A 25 1.33 4.45 -15.61
C SER A 25 2.33 3.31 -15.47
N ASP A 26 2.14 2.41 -14.49
CA ASP A 26 3.02 1.26 -14.25
C ASP A 26 2.26 0.06 -13.66
N ALA A 27 1.48 -0.59 -14.52
CA ALA A 27 0.70 -1.77 -14.14
C ALA A 27 1.60 -2.96 -13.75
N SER A 28 2.78 -3.07 -14.36
CA SER A 28 3.76 -4.12 -14.04
C SER A 28 4.25 -4.03 -12.59
N ALA A 29 4.61 -2.83 -12.12
CA ALA A 29 5.02 -2.62 -10.74
C ALA A 29 3.86 -2.89 -9.77
N ALA A 30 2.64 -2.51 -10.14
CA ALA A 30 1.46 -2.83 -9.34
C ALA A 30 1.24 -4.35 -9.19
N VAL A 31 1.31 -5.11 -10.29
CA VAL A 31 1.20 -6.58 -10.23
C VAL A 31 2.31 -7.18 -9.38
N ALA A 32 3.55 -6.68 -9.49
CA ALA A 32 4.64 -7.11 -8.63
C ALA A 32 4.35 -6.85 -7.14
N ALA A 33 3.79 -5.70 -6.80
CA ALA A 33 3.39 -5.37 -5.43
C ALA A 33 2.26 -6.26 -4.91
N SER A 34 1.25 -6.57 -5.74
CA SER A 34 0.19 -7.54 -5.40
C SER A 34 0.77 -8.93 -5.12
N ASN A 35 1.72 -9.40 -5.93
CA ASN A 35 2.39 -10.68 -5.73
C ASN A 35 3.15 -10.74 -4.40
N VAL A 36 3.74 -9.63 -3.95
CA VAL A 36 4.38 -9.54 -2.62
C VAL A 36 3.36 -9.71 -1.50
N CYS A 37 2.16 -9.13 -1.65
CA CYS A 37 1.06 -9.33 -0.70
C CYS A 37 0.53 -10.77 -0.67
N GLY A 38 0.76 -11.55 -1.73
CA GLY A 38 0.36 -12.95 -1.86
C GLY A 38 -0.91 -13.12 -2.71
N SER A 39 -1.12 -14.35 -3.19
CA SER A 39 -2.08 -14.71 -4.25
C SER A 39 -3.56 -14.38 -3.99
N GLY A 40 -3.93 -13.98 -2.77
CA GLY A 40 -5.29 -13.55 -2.44
C GLY A 40 -5.52 -12.05 -2.55
N TYR A 41 -4.47 -11.22 -2.56
CA TYR A 41 -4.58 -9.76 -2.48
C TYR A 41 -4.55 -9.12 -3.88
N THR A 42 -5.63 -9.33 -4.64
CA THR A 42 -5.69 -9.00 -6.08
C THR A 42 -6.32 -7.64 -6.40
N ILE A 43 -6.99 -7.00 -5.42
CA ILE A 43 -7.70 -5.75 -5.66
C ILE A 43 -6.95 -4.58 -5.03
N SER A 44 -6.48 -3.65 -5.85
CA SER A 44 -5.77 -2.45 -5.41
C SER A 44 -6.74 -1.48 -4.73
N THR A 45 -6.44 -1.09 -3.49
CA THR A 45 -7.20 -0.13 -2.70
C THR A 45 -6.55 1.25 -2.63
N GLY A 46 -5.30 1.37 -3.10
CA GLY A 46 -4.56 2.62 -3.03
C GLY A 46 -3.13 2.48 -3.54
N ALA A 47 -2.66 3.52 -4.23
CA ALA A 47 -1.27 3.65 -4.67
C ALA A 47 -0.80 5.10 -4.51
N TRP A 48 0.43 5.31 -4.03
CA TRP A 48 1.01 6.64 -3.82
C TRP A 48 2.49 6.67 -4.22
N ARG A 49 2.83 7.52 -5.19
CA ARG A 49 4.19 7.70 -5.71
C ARG A 49 4.88 8.83 -4.95
N TYR A 50 6.12 8.61 -4.54
CA TYR A 50 6.96 9.60 -3.85
C TYR A 50 8.17 9.96 -4.72
N ASP A 51 7.91 10.74 -5.76
CA ASP A 51 8.90 11.14 -6.76
C ASP A 51 9.66 9.93 -7.34
N THR A 52 10.99 9.96 -7.28
CA THR A 52 11.91 8.89 -7.71
C THR A 52 12.30 7.95 -6.57
N TYR A 53 11.73 8.09 -5.38
CA TYR A 53 12.16 7.35 -4.20
C TYR A 53 11.43 6.01 -4.06
N GLY A 54 10.13 5.98 -4.34
CA GLY A 54 9.36 4.77 -4.15
C GLY A 54 7.87 4.95 -4.36
N THR A 55 7.16 3.83 -4.28
CA THR A 55 5.71 3.77 -4.41
C THR A 55 5.10 2.84 -3.37
N THR A 56 4.12 3.34 -2.62
CA THR A 56 3.35 2.50 -1.69
C THR A 56 2.10 1.99 -2.37
N TYR A 57 1.84 0.69 -2.22
CA TYR A 57 0.65 0.02 -2.72
C TYR A 57 -0.10 -0.64 -1.57
N THR A 58 -1.43 -0.61 -1.65
CA THR A 58 -2.31 -1.34 -0.73
C THR A 58 -3.27 -2.21 -1.51
N TRP A 59 -3.50 -3.40 -1.00
CA TRP A 59 -4.29 -4.43 -1.64
C TRP A 59 -5.26 -5.06 -0.66
N THR A 60 -6.40 -5.51 -1.18
CA THR A 60 -7.37 -6.33 -0.45
C THR A 60 -7.65 -7.61 -1.21
N ASN A 61 -8.15 -8.62 -0.48
CA ASN A 61 -8.65 -9.86 -1.07
C ASN A 61 -10.17 -9.84 -1.31
N GLY A 62 -10.81 -8.67 -1.12
CA GLY A 62 -12.25 -8.47 -1.35
C GLY A 62 -13.16 -9.10 -0.29
N THR A 63 -12.64 -9.98 0.58
CA THR A 63 -13.40 -10.49 1.72
C THR A 63 -13.71 -9.35 2.68
N SER A 64 -14.90 -9.37 3.25
CA SER A 64 -15.31 -8.41 4.27
C SER A 64 -15.63 -9.21 5.52
N GLY A 65 -15.08 -8.81 6.67
CA GLY A 65 -15.43 -9.40 7.96
C GLY A 65 -16.87 -9.08 8.36
N SER A 66 -17.07 -8.56 9.57
CA SER A 66 -18.38 -8.14 10.08
C SER A 66 -19.00 -6.95 9.35
N GLY A 67 -18.22 -6.16 8.61
CA GLY A 67 -18.70 -5.01 7.86
C GLY A 67 -17.87 -4.67 6.63
N TYR A 68 -18.36 -3.74 5.81
CA TYR A 68 -17.68 -3.30 4.59
C TYR A 68 -16.26 -2.78 4.87
N TYR A 69 -16.06 -2.07 5.98
CA TYR A 69 -14.76 -1.52 6.38
C TYR A 69 -13.82 -2.56 7.01
N ASP A 70 -14.30 -3.75 7.33
CA ASP A 70 -13.49 -4.83 7.89
C ASP A 70 -12.75 -5.64 6.81
N LYS A 71 -12.43 -5.04 5.66
CA LYS A 71 -11.65 -5.76 4.64
C LYS A 71 -10.21 -5.90 5.10
N PRO A 72 -9.59 -7.08 4.91
CA PRO A 72 -8.18 -7.22 5.18
C PRO A 72 -7.39 -6.42 4.15
N ILE A 73 -6.38 -5.71 4.62
CA ILE A 73 -5.47 -4.93 3.79
C ILE A 73 -4.06 -5.47 3.95
N CYS A 74 -3.35 -5.54 2.84
CA CYS A 74 -1.91 -5.65 2.79
C CYS A 74 -1.32 -4.34 2.29
N ALA A 75 -0.19 -3.91 2.86
CA ALA A 75 0.58 -2.77 2.39
C ALA A 75 2.03 -3.16 2.10
N VAL A 76 2.57 -2.60 1.02
CA VAL A 76 3.97 -2.76 0.61
C VAL A 76 4.50 -1.41 0.13
N PHE A 77 5.73 -1.08 0.48
CA PHE A 77 6.39 0.13 0.00
C PHE A 77 7.60 -0.23 -0.85
N PHE A 78 7.51 -0.02 -2.17
CA PHE A 78 8.55 -0.32 -3.15
C PHE A 78 9.61 0.77 -3.18
N ASN A 79 10.86 0.37 -3.30
CA ASN A 79 12.02 1.24 -3.40
C ASN A 79 12.39 1.44 -4.86
N ASP A 80 12.11 2.63 -5.37
CA ASP A 80 12.40 3.03 -6.75
C ASP A 80 13.73 3.81 -6.86
N SER A 81 14.44 3.99 -5.73
CA SER A 81 15.64 4.83 -5.67
C SER A 81 16.90 4.19 -6.25
N GLY A 82 16.90 2.87 -6.43
CA GLY A 82 18.07 2.10 -6.91
C GLY A 82 19.17 1.88 -5.86
N TYR A 83 18.96 2.29 -4.61
CA TYR A 83 19.90 2.09 -3.50
C TYR A 83 19.22 1.36 -2.34
N THR A 84 20.00 0.66 -1.52
CA THR A 84 19.48 0.22 -0.20
C THR A 84 19.25 1.46 0.68
N ARG A 85 18.02 1.60 1.17
CA ARG A 85 17.60 2.72 2.03
C ARG A 85 17.08 2.19 3.35
N TYR A 86 17.25 2.95 4.42
CA TYR A 86 16.44 2.72 5.60
C TYR A 86 15.04 3.23 5.30
N MET A 87 14.08 2.31 5.23
CA MET A 87 12.71 2.59 4.84
C MET A 87 11.75 1.69 5.60
N GLY A 88 10.48 2.03 5.57
CA GLY A 88 9.46 1.18 6.17
C GLY A 88 8.05 1.54 5.79
N VAL A 89 7.18 0.58 6.04
CA VAL A 89 5.73 0.72 5.89
C VAL A 89 5.07 0.34 7.20
N ARG A 90 4.07 1.11 7.62
CA ARG A 90 3.22 0.81 8.77
C ARG A 90 1.77 0.91 8.37
N LEU A 91 0.99 -0.11 8.66
CA LEU A 91 -0.43 -0.19 8.38
C LEU A 91 -1.23 -0.23 9.68
N LYS A 92 -2.17 0.69 9.82
CA LYS A 92 -3.12 0.79 10.95
C LYS A 92 -4.53 0.56 10.45
N SER A 93 -5.36 -0.13 11.23
CA SER A 93 -6.81 -0.09 11.02
C SER A 93 -7.42 1.22 11.51
N ASN A 94 -8.71 1.40 11.29
CA ASN A 94 -9.53 2.46 11.88
C ASN A 94 -9.95 2.18 13.35
N TYR A 95 -9.56 1.04 13.93
CA TYR A 95 -9.88 0.67 15.31
C TYR A 95 -8.70 0.95 16.24
N THR A 96 -8.92 1.74 17.29
CA THR A 96 -7.87 2.11 18.25
C THR A 96 -7.33 0.93 19.07
N SER A 97 -8.08 -0.16 19.15
CA SER A 97 -7.68 -1.40 19.83
C SER A 97 -6.67 -2.24 19.04
N ASP A 98 -6.58 -2.03 17.73
CA ASP A 98 -5.71 -2.85 16.88
C ASP A 98 -4.31 -2.28 16.88
N ALA A 99 -3.33 -3.13 17.17
CA ALA A 99 -1.94 -2.74 17.05
C ALA A 99 -1.58 -2.46 15.58
N PRO A 100 -0.77 -1.42 15.30
CA PRO A 100 -0.18 -1.25 13.97
C PRO A 100 0.67 -2.47 13.59
N ALA A 101 0.65 -2.83 12.31
CA ALA A 101 1.62 -3.74 11.72
C ALA A 101 2.67 -2.90 11.01
N GLU A 102 3.96 -3.20 11.19
CA GLU A 102 5.04 -2.42 10.62
C GLU A 102 6.23 -3.27 10.23
N ASP A 103 6.94 -2.79 9.20
CA ASP A 103 8.21 -3.34 8.77
C ASP A 103 9.14 -2.19 8.41
N PHE A 104 10.25 -2.08 9.13
CA PHE A 104 11.25 -1.02 8.99
C PHE A 104 12.64 -1.63 8.99
N GLY A 105 13.46 -1.21 8.05
CA GLY A 105 14.80 -1.77 7.90
C GLY A 105 15.56 -1.19 6.73
N ALA A 106 16.75 -1.72 6.50
CA ALA A 106 17.56 -1.40 5.33
C ALA A 106 17.12 -2.32 4.17
N PHE A 107 16.36 -1.77 3.22
CA PHE A 107 15.79 -2.53 2.10
C PHE A 107 16.24 -1.98 0.75
N GLY A 108 16.60 -2.88 -0.15
CA GLY A 108 16.95 -2.55 -1.54
C GLY A 108 15.80 -2.66 -2.52
N SER A 109 14.71 -3.35 -2.17
CA SER A 109 13.60 -3.63 -3.09
C SER A 109 12.26 -3.13 -2.57
N TYR A 110 11.86 -3.53 -1.36
CA TYR A 110 10.63 -3.05 -0.74
C TYR A 110 10.66 -3.29 0.78
N ALA A 111 9.80 -2.57 1.50
CA ALA A 111 9.41 -2.87 2.89
C ALA A 111 8.00 -3.48 2.91
N GLY A 112 7.74 -4.39 3.86
CA GLY A 112 6.52 -5.19 3.93
C GLY A 112 6.69 -6.58 3.28
N PRO A 113 5.61 -7.34 3.11
CA PRO A 113 4.22 -6.95 3.30
C PRO A 113 3.83 -6.85 4.78
N VAL A 114 3.01 -5.87 5.13
CA VAL A 114 2.35 -5.79 6.44
C VAL A 114 0.85 -5.90 6.28
N TYR A 115 0.18 -6.54 7.24
CA TYR A 115 -1.23 -6.91 7.11
C TYR A 115 -2.07 -6.35 8.26
N GLN A 116 -3.28 -5.92 7.92
CA GLN A 116 -4.36 -5.68 8.88
C GLN A 116 -5.55 -6.56 8.51
N LYS A 117 -6.14 -7.22 9.51
CA LYS A 117 -7.34 -8.06 9.30
C LYS A 117 -8.57 -7.23 8.92
N ARG A 118 -8.62 -5.96 9.36
CA ARG A 118 -9.66 -4.97 9.09
C ARG A 118 -9.02 -3.61 8.82
N GLY A 119 -8.34 -3.49 7.68
CA GLY A 119 -7.50 -2.34 7.36
C GLY A 119 -8.14 -1.29 6.47
N TYR A 120 -9.30 -1.58 5.85
CA TYR A 120 -9.97 -0.62 4.98
C TYR A 120 -10.43 0.58 5.80
N CYS A 121 -10.23 1.80 5.32
CA CYS A 121 -10.36 3.04 6.09
C CYS A 121 -9.38 3.25 7.24
N GLY A 122 -8.38 2.38 7.33
CA GLY A 122 -7.19 2.64 8.12
C GLY A 122 -6.24 3.63 7.45
N THR A 123 -4.99 3.62 7.93
CA THR A 123 -3.92 4.46 7.37
C THR A 123 -2.69 3.63 7.05
N VAL A 124 -2.02 3.99 5.96
CA VAL A 124 -0.69 3.51 5.62
C VAL A 124 0.32 4.63 5.77
N TYR A 125 1.38 4.36 6.52
CA TYR A 125 2.50 5.25 6.72
C TYR A 125 3.71 4.71 5.94
N SER A 126 4.37 5.58 5.19
CA SER A 126 5.55 5.25 4.39
C SER A 126 6.69 6.18 4.80
N TYR A 127 7.86 5.60 5.03
CA TYR A 127 9.04 6.30 5.48
C TYR A 127 10.28 5.85 4.72
N MET A 128 11.17 6.80 4.40
CA MET A 128 12.46 6.52 3.78
C MET A 128 13.47 7.61 4.14
N GLN A 129 14.70 7.21 4.42
CA GLN A 129 15.84 8.12 4.54
C GLN A 129 17.04 7.64 3.71
N ASP A 130 17.90 8.59 3.33
CA ASP A 130 19.19 8.29 2.72
C ASP A 130 20.24 7.84 3.75
N SER A 131 21.46 7.54 3.28
CA SER A 131 22.58 7.11 4.12
C SER A 131 23.07 8.17 5.10
N ASN A 132 22.70 9.44 4.90
CA ASN A 132 23.03 10.56 5.78
C ASN A 132 21.88 10.87 6.76
N ALA A 133 20.91 9.96 6.89
CA ALA A 133 19.69 10.14 7.67
C ALA A 133 18.80 11.32 7.22
N LYS A 134 18.97 11.80 5.98
CA LYS A 134 18.03 12.77 5.41
C LYS A 134 16.75 12.07 5.03
N VAL A 135 15.63 12.54 5.56
CA VAL A 135 14.29 12.05 5.23
C VAL A 135 13.95 12.37 3.78
N LEU A 136 13.61 11.34 3.02
CA LEU A 136 13.18 11.41 1.62
C LEU A 136 11.66 11.21 1.51
N VAL A 137 11.11 10.30 2.32
CA VAL A 137 9.68 10.02 2.40
C VAL A 137 9.26 10.00 3.86
N ASP A 138 8.18 10.72 4.17
CA ASP A 138 7.52 10.73 5.48
C ASP A 138 6.07 11.14 5.23
N ARG A 139 5.21 10.14 4.96
CA ARG A 139 3.84 10.36 4.47
C ARG A 139 2.86 9.38 5.08
N VAL A 140 1.69 9.87 5.47
CA VAL A 140 0.54 9.07 5.88
C VAL A 140 -0.55 9.23 4.83
N GLN A 141 -1.18 8.13 4.44
CA GLN A 141 -2.29 8.10 3.50
C GLN A 141 -3.44 7.25 4.04
N THR A 142 -4.68 7.61 3.68
CA THR A 142 -5.87 6.84 4.02
C THR A 142 -6.04 5.69 3.02
N VAL A 143 -6.34 4.50 3.51
CA VAL A 143 -6.54 3.31 2.67
C VAL A 143 -8.00 3.20 2.23
N GLY A 144 -8.22 3.00 0.92
CA GLY A 144 -9.56 2.89 0.34
C GLY A 144 -10.32 4.22 0.34
N SER A 145 -11.64 4.13 0.24
CA SER A 145 -12.55 5.30 0.29
C SER A 145 -13.42 5.25 1.54
N CYS A 146 -13.43 6.35 2.29
CA CYS A 146 -14.00 6.43 3.62
C CYS A 146 -14.90 7.63 3.71
N ASN A 147 -16.19 7.39 3.51
CA ASN A 147 -17.25 8.37 3.63
C ASN A 147 -18.27 7.90 4.67
#